data_AF-A0A3A8K1E1-F1
#
_entry.id   AF-A0A3A8K1E1-F1
#
_cell.length_a   1.000
_cell.length_b   1.000
_cell.length_c   1.000
_cell.angle_alpha   90.00
_cell.angle_beta   90.00
_cell.angle_gamma   90.00
#
_symmetry.space_group_name_H-M   'P 1'
#
loop_
_entity.id
_entity.type
_entity.pdbx_description
1 polymer ?
#
loop_
_entity_poly.entity_id
_entity_poly.type
_entity_poly.pdbx_seq_one_letter_code
_entity_poly.pdbx_strand_id
1 'polypeptide(L)'
;MHFRTLGLTGLLALAATACSGPVSDPAAPQVPEESTGTTTAAATAERIYATNASLELSFETLGTFETRNGVRMLVLHATANRYLSNVFSYVPDDAFGQANIISERRLEVLLPEGHELNSILAGLPLFVTVDTNTGTPTHYTAKIEVAPRFYDFRGSSSVWVEEAVTPRYVVNGNESLMYRGSANVAASSLTVTAPDGVPTVSRVDADTFNLDWRYNALYQAIDPHTQALTFTAALSSGGTAQKTGRLVARVTSLALTTGDAYDVWPSPTCQPAVYDCVQNQPTGTTDFSACGTYRDVTRCLYVANACDVGQPQPLSLTSINAASLEPARATWNLGSNSGAWHGLSPITAFRTPSCPASPPTIQGVVAKVAEQDQGFPDPAYGTYTNRAGLSQSILFTNNYYGDGAALLQAIDAFAGGGDIQAWLYTAGVPCPNCHEFDTRAVLYYPASRKVVVLDGYYGYDS
;
A
#
# COMPACT_ATOMS: atom_id res chain seq x y z
N MET A 1 -19.82 -25.76 39.93
CA MET A 1 -21.17 -26.38 39.96
C MET A 1 -21.93 -25.81 38.77
N HIS A 2 -22.45 -26.52 37.76
CA HIS A 2 -22.66 -27.94 37.47
C HIS A 2 -22.25 -28.25 36.02
N PHE A 3 -21.79 -29.49 35.83
CA PHE A 3 -21.46 -30.15 34.57
C PHE A 3 -22.71 -30.52 33.76
N ARG A 4 -22.57 -30.58 32.42
CA ARG A 4 -23.30 -31.53 31.55
C ARG A 4 -22.39 -32.09 30.45
N THR A 5 -21.84 -33.26 30.74
CA THR A 5 -21.70 -34.49 29.93
C THR A 5 -22.86 -34.72 28.93
N LEU A 6 -22.84 -35.56 27.89
CA LEU A 6 -21.89 -36.40 27.09
C LEU A 6 -22.79 -36.95 25.95
N GLY A 7 -22.24 -37.37 24.81
CA GLY A 7 -23.06 -38.04 23.77
C GLY A 7 -22.26 -38.56 22.57
N LEU A 8 -21.38 -39.52 22.83
CA LEU A 8 -20.65 -40.32 21.84
C LEU A 8 -21.54 -41.50 21.39
N THR A 9 -21.69 -41.72 20.08
CA THR A 9 -22.08 -43.03 19.52
C THR A 9 -21.30 -43.25 18.23
N GLY A 10 -20.52 -44.33 18.21
CA GLY A 10 -19.77 -44.80 17.05
C GLY A 10 -20.41 -46.03 16.38
N LEU A 11 -19.55 -46.74 15.64
CA LEU A 11 -19.74 -48.03 14.91
C LEU A 11 -20.42 -47.88 13.53
N LEU A 12 -19.94 -48.44 12.41
CA LEU A 12 -19.10 -49.63 12.18
C LEU A 12 -18.27 -49.48 10.88
N ALA A 13 -17.11 -50.16 10.88
CA ALA A 13 -16.27 -50.45 9.71
C ALA A 13 -16.72 -51.76 9.02
N LEU A 14 -16.38 -51.93 7.73
CA LEU A 14 -16.04 -53.23 7.11
C LEU A 14 -15.30 -53.06 5.75
N ALA A 15 -14.14 -53.74 5.69
CA ALA A 15 -13.15 -54.11 4.67
C ALA A 15 -13.57 -54.19 3.17
N ALA A 16 -12.73 -53.72 2.21
CA ALA A 16 -11.78 -54.46 1.31
C ALA A 16 -12.45 -55.28 0.17
N THR A 17 -12.03 -55.42 -1.10
CA THR A 17 -10.78 -55.20 -1.89
C THR A 17 -11.07 -55.46 -3.39
N ALA A 18 -10.20 -54.93 -4.28
CA ALA A 18 -9.75 -55.47 -5.60
C ALA A 18 -10.50 -55.21 -6.93
N CYS A 19 -9.77 -54.50 -7.82
CA CYS A 19 -9.51 -54.68 -9.26
C CYS A 19 -10.61 -55.08 -10.27
N SER A 20 -10.89 -54.19 -11.25
CA SER A 20 -10.77 -54.45 -12.71
C SER A 20 -11.36 -53.28 -13.53
N GLY A 21 -10.56 -52.67 -14.42
CA GLY A 21 -11.09 -51.88 -15.57
C GLY A 21 -11.67 -52.81 -16.65
N PRO A 22 -12.29 -52.30 -17.74
CA PRO A 22 -11.56 -51.45 -18.70
C PRO A 22 -12.37 -50.36 -19.48
N VAL A 23 -11.61 -49.44 -20.11
CA VAL A 23 -11.83 -48.72 -21.40
C VAL A 23 -12.98 -47.68 -21.47
N SER A 24 -12.70 -46.38 -21.34
CA SER A 24 -12.34 -45.36 -22.37
C SER A 24 -13.52 -44.79 -23.16
N ASP A 25 -13.77 -43.49 -23.00
CA ASP A 25 -14.05 -42.59 -24.12
C ASP A 25 -13.34 -41.24 -23.89
N PRO A 26 -12.80 -40.58 -24.94
CA PRO A 26 -11.81 -39.53 -24.81
C PRO A 26 -12.46 -38.17 -24.53
N ALA A 27 -12.06 -37.53 -23.43
CA ALA A 27 -12.32 -36.11 -23.24
C ALA A 27 -11.51 -35.31 -24.27
N ALA A 28 -12.21 -34.50 -25.06
CA ALA A 28 -11.63 -33.58 -26.02
C ALA A 28 -10.58 -32.67 -25.36
N PRO A 29 -9.45 -32.36 -26.03
CA PRO A 29 -8.48 -31.41 -25.50
C PRO A 29 -9.15 -30.03 -25.39
N GLN A 30 -9.22 -29.48 -24.18
CA GLN A 30 -9.50 -28.07 -24.01
C GLN A 30 -8.33 -27.29 -24.60
N VAL A 31 -8.62 -26.47 -25.60
CA VAL A 31 -7.70 -25.46 -26.14
C VAL A 31 -7.44 -24.45 -25.02
N PRO A 32 -6.20 -24.27 -24.55
CA PRO A 32 -5.90 -23.16 -23.65
C PRO A 32 -6.03 -21.86 -24.45
N GLU A 33 -6.83 -20.93 -23.94
CA GLU A 33 -6.77 -19.54 -24.35
C GLU A 33 -5.32 -19.04 -24.29
N GLU A 34 -4.96 -18.18 -25.23
CA GLU A 34 -3.66 -17.54 -25.38
C GLU A 34 -3.43 -16.59 -24.19
N SER A 35 -3.04 -17.16 -23.04
CA SER A 35 -2.68 -16.39 -21.85
C SER A 35 -1.20 -16.01 -21.94
N THR A 36 -0.90 -14.72 -21.83
CA THR A 36 0.43 -14.23 -21.50
C THR A 36 0.95 -14.94 -20.24
N GLY A 37 1.88 -15.87 -20.42
CA GLY A 37 2.41 -16.70 -19.33
C GLY A 37 3.25 -15.88 -18.36
N THR A 38 2.63 -15.41 -17.28
CA THR A 38 3.33 -14.79 -16.14
C THR A 38 3.37 -15.79 -15.01
N THR A 39 4.55 -16.04 -14.45
CA THR A 39 4.70 -16.83 -13.22
C THR A 39 5.39 -16.01 -12.15
N THR A 40 5.08 -16.30 -10.87
CA THR A 40 5.68 -15.66 -9.69
C THR A 40 6.31 -16.74 -8.81
N ALA A 41 7.53 -16.53 -8.34
CA ALA A 41 8.27 -17.52 -7.55
C ALA A 41 8.00 -17.42 -6.04
N ALA A 42 7.77 -18.57 -5.39
CA ALA A 42 7.76 -18.72 -3.93
C ALA A 42 9.18 -18.91 -3.36
N ALA A 43 9.36 -18.65 -2.04
CA ALA A 43 10.62 -18.71 -1.30
C ALA A 43 11.58 -19.88 -1.65
N THR A 44 11.05 -21.05 -1.98
CA THR A 44 11.81 -22.31 -2.17
C THR A 44 12.00 -22.71 -3.63
N ALA A 45 11.38 -22.04 -4.59
CA ALA A 45 11.51 -22.38 -6.00
C ALA A 45 12.91 -22.03 -6.51
N GLU A 46 13.65 -22.99 -7.05
CA GLU A 46 15.00 -22.79 -7.60
C GLU A 46 14.98 -22.10 -8.98
N ARG A 47 13.91 -22.29 -9.74
CA ARG A 47 13.73 -21.72 -11.07
C ARG A 47 12.31 -21.17 -11.27
N ILE A 48 12.20 -20.16 -12.14
CA ILE A 48 10.95 -19.57 -12.61
C ILE A 48 10.88 -19.68 -14.13
N TYR A 49 9.70 -19.92 -14.70
CA TYR A 49 9.51 -20.28 -16.11
C TYR A 49 8.48 -19.37 -16.76
N ALA A 50 8.73 -18.97 -18.01
CA ALA A 50 7.73 -18.33 -18.86
C ALA A 50 7.78 -18.97 -20.25
N THR A 51 6.59 -19.16 -20.83
CA THR A 51 6.44 -19.71 -22.18
C THR A 51 5.62 -18.76 -23.00
N ASN A 52 6.06 -18.51 -24.23
CA ASN A 52 5.30 -17.79 -25.24
C ASN A 52 5.62 -18.41 -26.61
N ALA A 53 4.59 -18.73 -27.38
CA ALA A 53 4.69 -19.44 -28.64
C ALA A 53 5.66 -20.65 -28.53
N SER A 54 6.80 -20.59 -29.22
CA SER A 54 7.75 -21.71 -29.30
C SER A 54 8.91 -21.64 -28.31
N LEU A 55 9.03 -20.56 -27.54
CA LEU A 55 10.10 -20.34 -26.56
C LEU A 55 9.58 -20.59 -25.14
N GLU A 56 10.26 -21.47 -24.43
CA GLU A 56 10.24 -21.57 -22.97
C GLU A 56 11.57 -21.03 -22.45
N LEU A 57 11.50 -20.05 -21.56
CA LEU A 57 12.63 -19.43 -20.90
C LEU A 57 12.50 -19.65 -19.39
N SER A 58 13.60 -20.00 -18.74
CA SER A 58 13.66 -20.16 -17.29
C SER A 58 14.82 -19.42 -16.68
N PHE A 59 14.60 -18.76 -15.55
CA PHE A 59 15.65 -18.12 -14.74
C PHE A 59 15.88 -18.88 -13.46
N GLU A 60 17.14 -18.94 -13.00
CA GLU A 60 17.44 -19.23 -11.61
C GLU A 60 16.87 -18.12 -10.74
N THR A 61 16.15 -18.47 -9.68
CA THR A 61 15.54 -17.47 -8.82
C THR A 61 16.57 -16.79 -7.94
N LEU A 62 17.64 -17.47 -7.56
CA LEU A 62 18.72 -16.94 -6.73
C LEU A 62 19.81 -16.35 -7.61
N GLY A 63 20.00 -15.04 -7.55
CA GLY A 63 21.14 -14.41 -8.19
C GLY A 63 22.44 -14.69 -7.43
N THR A 64 23.56 -14.70 -8.15
CA THR A 64 24.91 -14.87 -7.58
C THR A 64 25.72 -13.60 -7.75
N PHE A 65 26.59 -13.27 -6.81
CA PHE A 65 27.51 -12.15 -6.95
C PHE A 65 28.87 -12.63 -7.42
N GLU A 66 29.41 -11.95 -8.42
CA GLU A 66 30.73 -12.21 -8.98
C GLU A 66 31.48 -10.89 -9.18
N THR A 67 32.81 -10.92 -9.03
CA THR A 67 33.66 -9.79 -9.39
C THR A 67 34.16 -9.98 -10.81
N ARG A 68 33.74 -9.11 -11.73
CA ARG A 68 34.15 -9.11 -13.13
C ARG A 68 34.80 -7.77 -13.47
N ASN A 69 36.04 -7.81 -13.96
CA ASN A 69 36.84 -6.61 -14.27
C ASN A 69 36.94 -5.61 -13.11
N GLY A 70 37.04 -6.12 -11.88
CA GLY A 70 37.14 -5.29 -10.66
C GLY A 70 35.82 -4.65 -10.21
N VAL A 71 34.71 -4.91 -10.90
CA VAL A 71 33.37 -4.47 -10.50
C VAL A 71 32.58 -5.67 -10.01
N ARG A 72 31.91 -5.52 -8.88
CA ARG A 72 31.01 -6.54 -8.35
C ARG A 72 29.68 -6.48 -9.10
N MET A 73 29.19 -7.63 -9.53
CA MET A 73 27.99 -7.74 -10.36
C MET A 73 27.07 -8.83 -9.83
N LEU A 74 25.76 -8.57 -9.85
CA LEU A 74 24.74 -9.60 -9.72
C LEU A 74 24.61 -10.33 -11.06
N VAL A 75 24.72 -11.65 -11.04
CA VAL A 75 24.61 -12.54 -12.18
C VAL A 75 23.30 -13.32 -12.07
N LEU A 76 22.48 -13.25 -13.11
CA LEU A 76 21.22 -13.97 -13.23
C LEU A 76 21.32 -14.95 -14.40
N HIS A 77 21.25 -16.25 -14.12
CA HIS A 77 21.34 -17.27 -15.16
C HIS A 77 19.97 -17.67 -15.69
N ALA A 78 19.89 -17.85 -17.01
CA ALA A 78 18.71 -18.38 -17.66
C ALA A 78 19.01 -19.50 -18.65
N THR A 79 17.99 -20.31 -18.92
CA THR A 79 18.03 -21.42 -19.87
C THR A 79 16.79 -21.36 -20.75
N ALA A 80 17.00 -21.46 -22.06
CA ALA A 80 15.97 -21.53 -23.08
C ALA A 80 15.82 -22.96 -23.62
N ASN A 81 14.64 -23.32 -24.10
CA ASN A 81 14.44 -24.57 -24.85
C ASN A 81 14.88 -24.47 -26.33
N ARG A 82 15.23 -23.27 -26.82
CA ARG A 82 15.69 -22.98 -28.19
C ARG A 82 17.12 -22.48 -28.24
N TYR A 83 17.74 -22.61 -29.41
CA TYR A 83 19.07 -22.05 -29.65
C TYR A 83 19.03 -20.53 -29.73
N LEU A 84 19.86 -19.86 -28.94
CA LEU A 84 19.95 -18.41 -28.85
C LEU A 84 20.84 -17.87 -29.97
N SER A 85 20.45 -16.74 -30.57
CA SER A 85 21.24 -16.02 -31.57
C SER A 85 21.70 -14.65 -31.10
N ASN A 86 20.88 -13.96 -30.30
CA ASN A 86 21.20 -12.67 -29.72
C ASN A 86 20.43 -12.48 -28.41
N VAL A 87 21.04 -11.76 -27.46
CA VAL A 87 20.41 -11.36 -26.20
C VAL A 87 20.82 -9.93 -25.87
N PHE A 88 19.90 -9.13 -25.34
CA PHE A 88 20.18 -7.74 -24.99
C PHE A 88 19.30 -7.30 -23.82
N SER A 89 19.89 -6.70 -22.79
CA SER A 89 19.16 -6.22 -21.61
C SER A 89 18.97 -4.71 -21.62
N TYR A 90 17.78 -4.26 -21.21
CA TYR A 90 17.41 -2.85 -21.22
C TYR A 90 16.32 -2.54 -20.19
N VAL A 91 16.18 -1.26 -19.88
CA VAL A 91 14.99 -0.68 -19.24
C VAL A 91 14.35 0.27 -20.26
N PRO A 92 13.11 0.75 -20.06
CA PRO A 92 12.53 1.71 -20.98
C PRO A 92 13.50 2.85 -21.32
N ASP A 93 13.70 3.06 -22.62
CA ASP A 93 14.54 4.10 -23.23
C ASP A 93 16.08 3.96 -23.10
N ASP A 94 16.61 3.03 -22.30
CA ASP A 94 18.07 2.92 -22.06
C ASP A 94 18.59 1.47 -21.99
N ALA A 95 19.79 1.26 -22.55
CA ALA A 95 20.55 0.03 -22.33
C ALA A 95 20.88 -0.12 -20.84
N PHE A 96 20.68 -1.31 -20.28
CA PHE A 96 20.75 -1.51 -18.83
C PHE A 96 21.24 -2.92 -18.50
N GLY A 97 22.25 -3.03 -17.65
CA GLY A 97 22.96 -4.28 -17.45
C GLY A 97 23.68 -4.76 -18.71
N GLN A 98 24.17 -6.00 -18.65
CA GLN A 98 24.73 -6.70 -19.80
C GLN A 98 24.11 -8.07 -19.91
N ALA A 99 23.66 -8.47 -21.11
CA ALA A 99 23.20 -9.82 -21.38
C ALA A 99 24.19 -10.54 -22.28
N ASN A 100 24.58 -11.77 -21.92
CA ASN A 100 25.52 -12.57 -22.70
C ASN A 100 24.96 -13.98 -22.95
N ILE A 101 25.21 -14.53 -24.12
CA ILE A 101 25.00 -15.96 -24.40
C ILE A 101 26.23 -16.72 -23.89
N ILE A 102 26.03 -17.61 -22.93
CA ILE A 102 27.10 -18.42 -22.31
C ILE A 102 27.15 -19.86 -22.86
N SER A 103 26.09 -20.29 -23.54
CA SER A 103 26.01 -21.56 -24.28
C SER A 103 24.86 -21.47 -25.29
N GLU A 104 24.76 -22.43 -26.22
CA GLU A 104 23.73 -22.43 -27.27
C GLU A 104 22.30 -22.20 -26.76
N ARG A 105 22.00 -22.58 -25.51
CA ARG A 105 20.68 -22.44 -24.87
C ARG A 105 20.71 -21.76 -23.51
N ARG A 106 21.83 -21.12 -23.14
CA ARG A 106 21.99 -20.48 -21.84
C ARG A 106 22.46 -19.06 -22.02
N LEU A 107 21.87 -18.17 -21.24
CA LEU A 107 22.27 -16.76 -21.16
C LEU A 107 22.48 -16.38 -19.70
N GLU A 108 23.20 -15.29 -19.52
CA GLU A 108 23.32 -14.60 -18.24
C GLU A 108 22.95 -13.13 -18.41
N VAL A 109 22.49 -12.51 -17.33
CA VAL A 109 22.34 -11.07 -17.21
C VAL A 109 23.22 -10.60 -16.05
N LEU A 110 24.03 -9.58 -16.29
CA LEU A 110 24.94 -8.97 -15.33
C LEU A 110 24.43 -7.58 -14.98
N LEU A 111 24.24 -7.33 -13.68
CA LEU A 111 23.87 -6.03 -13.14
C LEU A 111 24.99 -5.54 -12.20
N PRO A 112 25.78 -4.53 -12.60
CA PRO A 112 26.83 -3.98 -11.75
C PRO A 112 26.26 -3.36 -10.47
N GLU A 113 26.99 -3.51 -9.38
CA GLU A 113 26.73 -2.78 -8.14
C GLU A 113 26.73 -1.26 -8.43
N GLY A 114 25.81 -0.54 -7.78
CA GLY A 114 25.59 0.88 -8.03
C GLY A 114 24.20 1.16 -8.59
N HIS A 115 24.10 2.12 -9.51
CA HIS A 115 22.83 2.66 -9.99
C HIS A 115 21.95 1.61 -10.66
N GLU A 116 22.53 0.70 -11.44
CA GLU A 116 21.76 -0.28 -12.19
C GLU A 116 21.08 -1.29 -11.28
N LEU A 117 21.86 -1.98 -10.44
CA LEU A 117 21.32 -2.91 -9.45
C LEU A 117 20.33 -2.22 -8.49
N ASN A 118 20.61 -1.00 -8.03
CA ASN A 118 19.69 -0.26 -7.16
C ASN A 118 18.34 0.01 -7.84
N SER A 119 18.36 0.38 -9.13
CA SER A 119 17.14 0.71 -9.87
C SER A 119 16.24 -0.51 -10.06
N ILE A 120 16.83 -1.67 -10.35
CA ILE A 120 16.08 -2.93 -10.48
C ILE A 120 15.52 -3.34 -9.12
N LEU A 121 16.34 -3.36 -8.06
CA LEU A 121 15.87 -3.71 -6.71
C LEU A 121 14.80 -2.75 -6.18
N ALA A 122 14.82 -1.48 -6.63
CA ALA A 122 13.77 -0.49 -6.35
C ALA A 122 12.44 -0.77 -7.08
N GLY A 123 12.34 -1.84 -7.87
CA GLY A 123 11.13 -2.26 -8.57
C GLY A 123 11.04 -1.80 -10.02
N LEU A 124 12.16 -1.41 -10.66
CA LEU A 124 12.19 -1.20 -12.11
C LEU A 124 12.27 -2.57 -12.80
N PRO A 125 11.34 -2.91 -13.71
CA PRO A 125 11.44 -4.14 -14.47
C PRO A 125 12.63 -4.07 -15.42
N LEU A 126 13.36 -5.18 -15.50
CA LEU A 126 14.40 -5.38 -16.50
C LEU A 126 13.81 -6.13 -17.69
N PHE A 127 14.03 -5.61 -18.90
CA PHE A 127 13.67 -6.29 -20.13
C PHE A 127 14.88 -6.96 -20.75
N VAL A 128 14.67 -8.12 -21.36
CA VAL A 128 15.71 -8.84 -22.11
C VAL A 128 15.13 -9.27 -23.44
N THR A 129 15.69 -8.74 -24.53
CA THR A 129 15.47 -9.27 -25.87
C THR A 129 16.12 -10.64 -25.95
N VAL A 130 15.39 -11.62 -26.46
CA VAL A 130 15.84 -13.00 -26.66
C VAL A 130 15.53 -13.41 -28.09
N ASP A 131 16.55 -13.40 -28.94
CA ASP A 131 16.48 -13.89 -30.30
C ASP A 131 16.93 -15.35 -30.37
N THR A 132 16.27 -16.12 -31.22
CA THR A 132 16.50 -17.55 -31.38
C THR A 132 16.78 -17.93 -32.83
N ASN A 133 17.63 -18.95 -33.05
CA ASN A 133 17.90 -19.53 -34.36
C ASN A 133 16.77 -20.46 -34.85
N THR A 134 15.88 -20.89 -33.95
CA THR A 134 14.86 -21.92 -34.20
C THR A 134 13.58 -21.61 -33.43
N GLY A 135 12.43 -21.93 -34.02
CA GLY A 135 11.12 -21.58 -33.47
C GLY A 135 10.39 -20.58 -34.36
N THR A 136 9.10 -20.36 -34.10
CA THR A 136 8.32 -19.32 -34.77
C THR A 136 7.39 -18.69 -33.73
N PRO A 137 7.49 -17.37 -33.50
CA PRO A 137 8.49 -16.43 -34.04
C PRO A 137 9.90 -16.68 -33.48
N THR A 138 10.89 -15.92 -33.96
CA THR A 138 12.29 -16.02 -33.51
C THR A 138 12.74 -14.87 -32.60
N HIS A 139 11.88 -13.86 -32.38
CA HIS A 139 12.15 -12.69 -31.56
C HIS A 139 11.18 -12.64 -30.38
N TYR A 140 11.70 -12.44 -29.18
CA TYR A 140 10.95 -12.39 -27.94
C TYR A 140 11.50 -11.29 -27.02
N THR A 141 10.64 -10.77 -26.15
CA THR A 141 11.06 -9.94 -25.02
C THR A 141 10.63 -10.60 -23.72
N ALA A 142 11.58 -10.82 -22.82
CA ALA A 142 11.33 -11.23 -21.45
C ALA A 142 11.27 -10.00 -20.53
N LYS A 143 10.30 -9.97 -19.62
CA LYS A 143 10.24 -9.03 -18.49
C LYS A 143 10.63 -9.78 -17.22
N ILE A 144 11.60 -9.24 -16.50
CA ILE A 144 12.18 -9.82 -15.28
C ILE A 144 12.01 -8.82 -14.14
N GLU A 145 11.52 -9.29 -13.00
CA GLU A 145 11.45 -8.48 -11.78
C GLU A 145 12.34 -9.10 -10.70
N VAL A 146 13.30 -8.32 -10.20
CA VAL A 146 14.24 -8.75 -9.16
C VAL A 146 13.98 -7.96 -7.90
N ALA A 147 13.86 -8.64 -6.76
CA ALA A 147 13.63 -7.99 -5.48
C ALA A 147 14.43 -8.66 -4.37
N PRO A 148 14.80 -7.94 -3.29
CA PRO A 148 15.46 -8.57 -2.15
C PRO A 148 14.46 -9.45 -1.38
N ARG A 149 14.85 -10.69 -1.08
CA ARG A 149 14.03 -11.70 -0.40
C ARG A 149 14.81 -12.45 0.66
N PHE A 150 14.20 -12.65 1.81
CA PHE A 150 14.71 -13.55 2.83
C PHE A 150 14.40 -15.01 2.49
N TYR A 151 15.32 -15.92 2.79
CA TYR A 151 15.13 -17.36 2.65
C TYR A 151 16.05 -18.13 3.62
N ASP A 152 15.99 -19.47 3.58
CA ASP A 152 16.78 -20.37 4.46
C ASP A 152 16.66 -20.02 5.95
N PHE A 153 15.41 -19.86 6.40
CA PHE A 153 15.10 -19.55 7.78
C PHE A 153 15.40 -20.72 8.71
N ARG A 154 16.15 -20.48 9.79
CA ARG A 154 16.45 -21.50 10.83
C ARG A 154 16.35 -20.90 12.23
N GLY A 155 16.07 -21.73 13.22
CA GLY A 155 15.95 -21.30 14.62
C GLY A 155 14.51 -21.21 15.10
N SER A 156 14.26 -20.31 16.05
CA SER A 156 12.99 -20.22 16.78
C SER A 156 11.82 -19.80 15.88
N SER A 157 10.70 -20.53 15.99
CA SER A 157 9.43 -20.18 15.36
C SER A 157 8.74 -18.98 15.99
N SER A 158 9.16 -18.54 17.19
CA SER A 158 8.63 -17.35 17.85
C SER A 158 9.05 -16.05 17.17
N VAL A 159 10.07 -16.10 16.31
CA VAL A 159 10.48 -14.98 15.46
C VAL A 159 9.97 -15.27 14.05
N TRP A 160 8.94 -14.56 13.61
CA TRP A 160 8.51 -14.61 12.21
C TRP A 160 9.21 -13.48 11.46
N VAL A 161 9.84 -13.77 10.33
CA VAL A 161 10.50 -12.76 9.49
C VAL A 161 9.83 -12.86 8.14
N GLU A 162 9.28 -11.76 7.65
CA GLU A 162 8.63 -11.72 6.35
C GLU A 162 9.65 -11.96 5.23
N GLU A 163 9.26 -12.73 4.21
CA GLU A 163 10.12 -13.02 3.07
C GLU A 163 10.47 -11.74 2.30
N ALA A 164 9.48 -10.86 2.14
CA ALA A 164 9.58 -9.69 1.29
C ALA A 164 10.32 -8.54 1.98
N VAL A 165 11.38 -8.06 1.33
CA VAL A 165 11.94 -6.73 1.55
C VAL A 165 11.44 -5.84 0.42
N THR A 166 10.70 -4.79 0.77
CA THR A 166 9.98 -3.95 -0.18
C THR A 166 10.61 -2.55 -0.24
N PRO A 167 10.90 -2.01 -1.43
CA PRO A 167 11.36 -0.63 -1.55
C PRO A 167 10.21 0.34 -1.23
N ARG A 168 10.46 1.29 -0.34
CA ARG A 168 9.52 2.31 0.16
C ARG A 168 10.08 3.70 -0.06
N TYR A 169 9.18 4.66 -0.25
CA TYR A 169 9.54 6.07 -0.32
C TYR A 169 9.53 6.67 1.09
N VAL A 170 10.69 7.08 1.58
CA VAL A 170 10.89 7.73 2.88
C VAL A 170 11.76 8.96 2.68
N VAL A 171 11.25 10.15 2.97
CA VAL A 171 11.97 11.42 2.90
C VAL A 171 13.15 11.39 3.87
N ASN A 172 14.37 11.26 3.33
CA ASN A 172 15.62 11.19 4.09
C ASN A 172 16.76 11.92 3.37
N GLY A 173 16.68 13.25 3.33
CA GLY A 173 17.61 14.07 2.55
C GLY A 173 17.55 13.70 1.07
N ASN A 174 18.71 13.43 0.46
CA ASN A 174 18.82 13.10 -0.96
C ASN A 174 18.53 11.62 -1.29
N GLU A 175 18.33 10.77 -0.26
CA GLU A 175 18.13 9.33 -0.43
C GLU A 175 16.71 8.96 0.01
N SER A 176 15.73 9.09 -0.88
CA SER A 176 14.33 8.79 -0.53
C SER A 176 13.95 7.30 -0.62
N LEU A 177 14.88 6.44 -1.02
CA LEU A 177 14.66 5.00 -1.20
C LEU A 177 15.11 4.24 0.05
N MET A 178 14.15 3.58 0.71
CA MET A 178 14.40 2.68 1.83
C MET A 178 13.94 1.27 1.47
N TYR A 179 14.75 0.26 1.73
CA TYR A 179 14.36 -1.13 1.60
C TYR A 179 13.88 -1.63 2.95
N ARG A 180 12.59 -1.96 3.07
CA ARG A 180 11.97 -2.32 4.34
C ARG A 180 11.55 -3.78 4.34
N GLY A 181 12.15 -4.56 5.23
CA GLY A 181 11.65 -5.86 5.67
C GLY A 181 10.87 -5.71 6.98
N SER A 182 10.29 -6.81 7.47
CA SER A 182 9.63 -6.83 8.77
C SER A 182 9.79 -8.17 9.49
N ALA A 183 9.67 -8.12 10.81
CA ALA A 183 9.64 -9.29 11.66
C ALA A 183 8.53 -9.16 12.70
N ASN A 184 7.78 -10.23 12.91
CA ASN A 184 6.74 -10.34 13.92
C ASN A 184 7.23 -11.24 15.06
N VAL A 185 7.35 -10.68 16.25
CA VAL A 185 7.75 -11.35 17.49
C VAL A 185 7.24 -10.58 18.70
N ALA A 186 6.55 -11.26 19.62
CA ALA A 186 6.16 -10.69 20.91
C ALA A 186 7.40 -10.50 21.82
N ALA A 187 8.10 -9.38 21.63
CA ALA A 187 9.37 -9.06 22.29
C ALA A 187 9.45 -7.60 22.75
N SER A 188 10.25 -7.37 23.78
CA SER A 188 10.61 -6.02 24.24
C SER A 188 11.63 -5.36 23.33
N SER A 189 12.48 -6.16 22.66
CA SER A 189 13.43 -5.71 21.66
C SER A 189 13.76 -6.80 20.64
N LEU A 190 14.18 -6.36 19.45
CA LEU A 190 14.75 -7.18 18.41
C LEU A 190 16.06 -6.54 17.96
N THR A 191 17.12 -7.33 17.85
CA THR A 191 18.37 -6.91 17.23
C THR A 191 18.68 -7.81 16.04
N VAL A 192 19.30 -7.23 15.02
CA VAL A 192 19.82 -7.98 13.87
C VAL A 192 21.32 -7.78 13.83
N THR A 193 22.06 -8.88 13.73
CA THR A 193 23.50 -8.86 13.56
C THR A 193 23.90 -9.59 12.29
N ALA A 194 24.94 -9.07 11.64
CA ALA A 194 25.57 -9.62 10.46
C ALA A 194 27.01 -9.06 10.37
N PRO A 195 27.93 -9.71 9.64
CA PRO A 195 29.27 -9.17 9.40
C PRO A 195 29.24 -7.80 8.74
N ASP A 196 28.26 -7.60 7.84
CA ASP A 196 28.02 -6.43 7.02
C ASP A 196 26.53 -6.29 6.73
N GLY A 197 26.12 -5.14 6.15
CA GLY A 197 24.74 -4.94 5.73
C GLY A 197 23.67 -5.01 6.83
N VAL A 198 23.98 -4.63 8.07
CA VAL A 198 23.03 -4.65 9.19
C VAL A 198 21.91 -3.62 8.97
N PRO A 199 20.62 -4.00 9.10
CA PRO A 199 19.51 -3.04 9.04
C PRO A 199 19.45 -2.15 10.28
N THR A 200 18.81 -0.99 10.13
CA THR A 200 18.24 -0.30 11.29
C THR A 200 16.96 -1.02 11.71
N VAL A 201 16.88 -1.43 12.98
CA VAL A 201 15.69 -2.07 13.54
C VAL A 201 14.86 -1.04 14.29
N SER A 202 13.59 -0.92 13.95
CA SER A 202 12.64 -0.06 14.67
C SER A 202 11.38 -0.83 15.05
N ARG A 203 10.88 -0.59 16.25
CA ARG A 203 9.64 -1.20 16.73
C ARG A 203 8.46 -0.40 16.20
N VAL A 204 7.50 -1.08 15.58
CA VAL A 204 6.27 -0.46 15.03
C VAL A 204 5.18 -0.48 16.08
N ASP A 205 4.99 -1.62 16.73
CA ASP A 205 3.97 -1.84 17.77
C ASP A 205 4.42 -2.94 18.75
N ALA A 206 3.49 -3.60 19.44
CA ALA A 206 3.79 -4.56 20.49
C ALA A 206 4.56 -5.79 19.98
N ASP A 207 4.36 -6.19 18.74
CA ASP A 207 4.89 -7.43 18.17
C ASP A 207 5.50 -7.29 16.77
N THR A 208 5.42 -6.12 16.13
CA THR A 208 6.02 -5.88 14.81
C THR A 208 7.24 -4.97 14.88
N PHE A 209 8.28 -5.37 14.13
CA PHE A 209 9.52 -4.63 13.94
C PHE A 209 9.79 -4.42 12.45
N ASN A 210 10.16 -3.20 12.08
CA ASN A 210 10.68 -2.87 10.76
C ASN A 210 12.19 -3.06 10.71
N LEU A 211 12.67 -3.52 9.55
CA LEU A 211 14.06 -3.71 9.23
C LEU A 211 14.41 -2.84 8.02
N ASP A 212 15.13 -1.76 8.24
CA ASP A 212 15.35 -0.71 7.24
C ASP A 212 16.79 -0.70 6.75
N TRP A 213 16.96 -0.89 5.43
CA TRP A 213 18.24 -0.76 4.73
C TRP A 213 18.23 0.41 3.77
N ARG A 214 19.27 1.22 3.85
CA ARG A 214 19.71 2.03 2.70
C ARG A 214 20.45 1.12 1.71
N TYR A 215 20.55 1.55 0.45
CA TYR A 215 21.16 0.74 -0.59
C TYR A 215 22.58 0.29 -0.26
N ASN A 216 23.37 1.17 0.37
CA ASN A 216 24.75 0.86 0.76
C ASN A 216 24.89 -0.30 1.76
N ALA A 217 23.93 -0.47 2.65
CA ALA A 217 23.85 -1.61 3.54
C ALA A 217 23.18 -2.81 2.86
N LEU A 218 22.17 -2.58 2.02
CA LEU A 218 21.44 -3.65 1.34
C LEU A 218 22.35 -4.48 0.43
N TYR A 219 23.17 -3.83 -0.41
CA TYR A 219 23.98 -4.58 -1.39
C TYR A 219 25.03 -5.48 -0.70
N GLN A 220 25.43 -5.13 0.53
CA GLN A 220 26.26 -5.97 1.39
C GLN A 220 25.45 -7.13 1.98
N ALA A 221 24.24 -6.84 2.48
CA ALA A 221 23.36 -7.84 3.09
C ALA A 221 22.91 -8.95 2.11
N ILE A 222 22.84 -8.66 0.81
CA ILE A 222 22.50 -9.64 -0.24
C ILE A 222 23.71 -10.45 -0.74
N ASP A 223 24.92 -10.20 -0.23
CA ASP A 223 26.19 -10.86 -0.59
C ASP A 223 26.65 -11.90 0.43
N PRO A 224 27.37 -12.95 0.01
CA PRO A 224 27.08 -13.90 -1.03
C PRO A 224 26.80 -15.24 -0.33
N HIS A 225 25.55 -15.64 -0.13
CA HIS A 225 25.22 -17.05 0.17
C HIS A 225 25.99 -17.76 1.32
N THR A 226 26.66 -17.09 2.27
CA THR A 226 27.47 -17.77 3.30
C THR A 226 27.16 -17.36 4.74
N GLN A 227 26.71 -16.13 5.02
CA GLN A 227 26.39 -15.72 6.39
C GLN A 227 24.95 -15.22 6.52
N ALA A 228 24.20 -15.90 7.36
CA ALA A 228 22.82 -15.53 7.64
C ALA A 228 22.79 -14.34 8.61
N LEU A 229 21.86 -13.42 8.37
CA LEU A 229 21.50 -12.41 9.34
C LEU A 229 20.93 -13.13 10.57
N THR A 230 21.36 -12.73 11.75
CA THR A 230 20.92 -13.29 13.02
C THR A 230 19.98 -12.33 13.71
N PHE A 231 18.73 -12.76 13.88
CA PHE A 231 17.66 -12.08 14.57
C PHE A 231 17.63 -12.56 16.01
N THR A 232 17.86 -11.67 16.97
CA THR A 232 17.81 -11.98 18.40
C THR A 232 16.72 -11.14 19.07
N ALA A 233 15.71 -11.80 19.60
CA ALA A 233 14.56 -11.16 20.24
C ALA A 233 14.57 -11.42 21.75
N ALA A 234 14.40 -10.37 22.55
CA ALA A 234 14.17 -10.48 23.99
C ALA A 234 12.67 -10.61 24.24
N LEU A 235 12.19 -11.84 24.48
CA LEU A 235 10.76 -12.15 24.51
C LEU A 235 10.05 -11.46 25.69
N SER A 236 8.81 -11.03 25.47
CA SER A 236 7.98 -10.40 26.51
C SER A 236 7.62 -11.36 27.66
N SER A 237 7.59 -12.67 27.37
CA SER A 237 7.43 -13.74 28.37
C SER A 237 8.69 -14.01 29.20
N GLY A 238 9.79 -13.31 28.92
CA GLY A 238 11.13 -13.63 29.41
C GLY A 238 11.88 -14.59 28.47
N GLY A 239 13.22 -14.53 28.54
CA GLY A 239 14.13 -15.32 27.71
C GLY A 239 14.49 -14.65 26.39
N THR A 240 15.28 -15.37 25.58
CA THR A 240 15.71 -14.93 24.25
C THR A 240 15.30 -15.96 23.19
N ALA A 241 14.88 -15.47 22.04
CA ALA A 241 14.66 -16.28 20.85
C ALA A 241 15.63 -15.83 19.75
N GLN A 242 16.17 -16.79 19.02
CA GLN A 242 17.08 -16.52 17.92
C GLN A 242 16.58 -17.18 16.64
N LYS A 243 16.66 -16.45 15.53
CA LYS A 243 16.41 -16.95 14.19
C LYS A 243 17.53 -16.48 13.27
N THR A 244 17.80 -17.24 12.24
CA THR A 244 18.70 -16.86 11.15
C THR A 244 17.93 -16.85 9.85
N GLY A 245 18.28 -15.96 8.94
CA GLY A 245 17.76 -15.92 7.58
C GLY A 245 18.78 -15.29 6.64
N ARG A 246 18.79 -15.71 5.38
CA ARG A 246 19.67 -15.18 4.34
C ARG A 246 18.88 -14.20 3.49
N LEU A 247 19.46 -13.05 3.18
CA LEU A 247 18.87 -12.08 2.25
C LEU A 247 19.56 -12.22 0.89
N VAL A 248 18.81 -12.21 -0.20
CA VAL A 248 19.33 -12.34 -1.58
C VAL A 248 18.57 -11.43 -2.53
N ALA A 249 19.22 -11.05 -3.63
CA ALA A 249 18.51 -10.57 -4.81
C ALA A 249 17.87 -11.77 -5.54
N ARG A 250 16.54 -11.79 -5.61
CA ARG A 250 15.77 -12.89 -6.17
C ARG A 250 15.00 -12.47 -7.42
N VAL A 251 15.03 -13.29 -8.48
CA VAL A 251 14.05 -13.17 -9.56
C VAL A 251 12.68 -13.62 -9.02
N THR A 252 11.76 -12.67 -8.96
CA THR A 252 10.42 -12.86 -8.36
C THR A 252 9.33 -13.03 -9.41
N SER A 253 9.52 -12.47 -10.60
CA SER A 253 8.57 -12.57 -11.71
C SER A 253 9.31 -12.71 -13.03
N LEU A 254 8.76 -13.53 -13.92
CA LEU A 254 9.21 -13.71 -15.29
C LEU A 254 7.98 -13.78 -16.20
N ALA A 255 7.98 -12.95 -17.25
CA ALA A 255 6.99 -12.98 -18.30
C ALA A 255 7.66 -12.88 -19.67
N LEU A 256 7.02 -13.42 -20.70
CA LEU A 256 7.55 -13.49 -22.06
C LEU A 256 6.50 -13.05 -23.07
N THR A 257 6.90 -12.23 -24.04
CA THR A 257 6.04 -11.77 -25.13
C THR A 257 6.76 -11.81 -26.47
N THR A 258 5.99 -11.90 -27.54
CA THR A 258 6.42 -11.72 -28.94
C THR A 258 5.98 -10.38 -29.51
N GLY A 259 5.15 -9.63 -28.77
CA GLY A 259 4.71 -8.27 -29.14
C GLY A 259 5.66 -7.20 -28.61
N ASP A 260 5.30 -5.94 -28.85
CA ASP A 260 6.02 -4.80 -28.30
C ASP A 260 5.92 -4.78 -26.76
N ALA A 261 7.06 -4.66 -26.08
CA ALA A 261 7.13 -4.69 -24.62
C ALA A 261 6.40 -3.50 -23.97
N TYR A 262 6.37 -2.34 -24.63
CA TYR A 262 5.72 -1.13 -24.14
C TYR A 262 4.21 -1.17 -24.30
N ASP A 263 3.70 -1.90 -25.29
CA ASP A 263 2.26 -2.15 -25.46
C ASP A 263 1.77 -3.22 -24.48
N VAL A 264 2.56 -4.28 -24.28
CA VAL A 264 2.19 -5.42 -23.41
C VAL A 264 2.37 -5.09 -21.93
N TRP A 265 3.45 -4.37 -21.59
CA TRP A 265 3.78 -3.96 -20.22
C TRP A 265 4.06 -2.46 -20.18
N PRO A 266 3.03 -1.62 -20.42
CA PRO A 266 3.20 -0.18 -20.39
C PRO A 266 3.72 0.26 -19.03
N SER A 267 4.65 1.21 -19.04
CA SER A 267 5.14 1.86 -17.83
C SER A 267 3.95 2.41 -17.04
N PRO A 268 3.72 1.93 -15.80
CA PRO A 268 2.58 2.40 -15.03
C PRO A 268 2.67 3.91 -14.80
N THR A 269 1.57 4.61 -15.05
CA THR A 269 1.39 5.99 -14.62
C THR A 269 1.08 6.03 -13.12
N CYS A 270 1.10 7.22 -12.53
CA CYS A 270 0.64 7.40 -11.16
C CYS A 270 -0.81 6.90 -11.02
N GLN A 271 -1.05 6.06 -10.02
CA GLN A 271 -2.37 5.49 -9.77
C GLN A 271 -3.20 6.45 -8.90
N PRO A 272 -4.49 6.69 -9.18
CA PRO A 272 -5.32 7.60 -8.40
C PRO A 272 -5.34 7.31 -6.90
N ALA A 273 -5.38 6.03 -6.51
CA ALA A 273 -5.37 5.64 -5.10
C ALA A 273 -4.04 6.01 -4.39
N VAL A 274 -2.91 5.89 -5.10
CA VAL A 274 -1.59 6.25 -4.56
C VAL A 274 -1.45 7.77 -4.51
N TYR A 275 -1.88 8.48 -5.55
CA TYR A 275 -1.96 9.93 -5.56
C TYR A 275 -2.74 10.45 -4.35
N ASP A 276 -3.96 9.94 -4.16
CA ASP A 276 -4.81 10.33 -3.04
C ASP A 276 -4.14 10.01 -1.70
N CYS A 277 -3.52 8.84 -1.56
CA CYS A 277 -2.81 8.51 -0.32
C CYS A 277 -1.67 9.51 -0.03
N VAL A 278 -0.85 9.84 -1.04
CA VAL A 278 0.30 10.74 -0.91
C VAL A 278 -0.16 12.17 -0.58
N GLN A 279 -1.14 12.70 -1.31
CA GLN A 279 -1.63 14.07 -1.11
C GLN A 279 -2.41 14.24 0.19
N ASN A 280 -2.91 13.15 0.78
CA ASN A 280 -3.66 13.18 2.03
C ASN A 280 -2.80 12.94 3.27
N GLN A 281 -1.49 12.74 3.11
CA GLN A 281 -0.59 12.62 4.25
C GLN A 281 -0.53 13.95 5.03
N PRO A 282 -0.47 13.92 6.37
CA PRO A 282 -0.25 15.11 7.17
C PRO A 282 1.00 15.89 6.74
N THR A 283 0.98 17.21 6.87
CA THR A 283 2.17 18.04 6.66
C THR A 283 3.32 17.56 7.54
N GLY A 284 4.51 17.41 6.93
CA GLY A 284 5.69 16.89 7.63
C GLY A 284 5.80 15.36 7.64
N THR A 285 4.89 14.63 7.00
CA THR A 285 5.04 13.18 6.81
C THR A 285 6.32 12.88 6.05
N THR A 286 7.16 12.02 6.63
CA THR A 286 8.41 11.59 6.03
C THR A 286 8.34 10.17 5.49
N ASP A 287 7.42 9.33 5.96
CA ASP A 287 7.31 7.94 5.54
C ASP A 287 6.00 7.71 4.76
N PHE A 288 6.12 7.39 3.47
CA PHE A 288 4.99 7.15 2.58
C PHE A 288 4.78 5.65 2.30
N SER A 289 5.35 4.77 3.13
CA SER A 289 5.25 3.32 2.94
C SER A 289 3.81 2.79 2.96
N ALA A 290 2.89 3.48 3.63
CA ALA A 290 1.46 3.16 3.61
C ALA A 290 0.79 3.39 2.25
N CYS A 291 1.39 4.23 1.38
CA CYS A 291 0.80 4.59 0.09
C CYS A 291 1.22 3.67 -1.07
N GLY A 292 2.25 2.84 -0.90
CA GLY A 292 2.71 1.93 -1.94
C GLY A 292 4.19 1.64 -1.88
N THR A 293 4.73 1.11 -2.97
CA THR A 293 6.17 0.94 -3.15
C THR A 293 6.85 2.26 -3.49
N TYR A 294 8.18 2.28 -3.48
CA TYR A 294 8.97 3.43 -3.91
C TYR A 294 8.57 3.94 -5.31
N ARG A 295 8.40 3.04 -6.28
CA ARG A 295 8.05 3.41 -7.66
C ARG A 295 6.62 3.93 -7.77
N ASP A 296 5.69 3.37 -7.00
CA ASP A 296 4.30 3.83 -6.98
C ASP A 296 4.20 5.27 -6.48
N VAL A 297 4.87 5.56 -5.35
CA VAL A 297 4.86 6.88 -4.74
C VAL A 297 5.60 7.89 -5.62
N THR A 298 6.81 7.57 -6.11
CA THR A 298 7.62 8.51 -6.90
C THR A 298 6.94 8.97 -8.19
N ARG A 299 6.18 8.09 -8.84
CA ARG A 299 5.35 8.46 -10.01
C ARG A 299 4.29 9.52 -9.67
N CYS A 300 3.81 9.55 -8.43
CA CYS A 300 2.74 10.44 -7.99
C CYS A 300 3.22 11.76 -7.36
N LEU A 301 4.50 11.87 -6.98
CA LEU A 301 5.02 13.07 -6.30
C LEU A 301 5.00 14.33 -7.16
N TYR A 302 5.11 14.17 -8.48
CA TYR A 302 5.20 15.30 -9.42
C TYR A 302 3.91 15.52 -10.23
N VAL A 303 2.84 14.81 -9.88
CA VAL A 303 1.52 15.01 -10.49
C VAL A 303 0.87 16.22 -9.85
N ALA A 304 0.67 17.29 -10.63
CA ALA A 304 0.07 18.53 -10.12
C ALA A 304 -1.44 18.39 -9.92
N ASN A 305 -2.12 17.67 -10.81
CA ASN A 305 -3.58 17.54 -10.80
C ASN A 305 -4.00 16.06 -10.82
N ALA A 306 -4.89 15.68 -9.90
CA ALA A 306 -5.49 14.35 -9.87
C ALA A 306 -6.18 13.95 -11.18
N CYS A 307 -6.72 14.92 -11.92
CA CYS A 307 -7.37 14.67 -13.21
C CYS A 307 -6.40 14.31 -14.33
N ASP A 308 -5.09 14.52 -14.15
CA ASP A 308 -4.08 14.08 -15.11
C ASP A 308 -3.89 12.55 -15.06
N VAL A 309 -4.32 11.92 -13.95
CA VAL A 309 -4.05 10.51 -13.64
C VAL A 309 -5.31 9.69 -13.37
N GLY A 310 -6.45 10.34 -13.13
CA GLY A 310 -7.72 9.71 -12.83
C GLY A 310 -8.80 10.06 -13.85
N GLN A 311 -9.75 9.13 -14.03
CA GLN A 311 -10.97 9.43 -14.77
C GLN A 311 -11.87 10.34 -13.92
N PRO A 312 -12.55 11.33 -14.53
CA PRO A 312 -13.48 12.19 -13.81
C PRO A 312 -14.61 11.39 -13.15
N GLN A 313 -14.86 11.64 -11.88
CA GLN A 313 -15.82 10.91 -11.05
C GLN A 313 -17.02 11.78 -10.67
N PRO A 314 -18.25 11.24 -10.61
CA PRO A 314 -19.38 11.97 -10.05
C PRO A 314 -19.11 12.33 -8.59
N LEU A 315 -19.69 13.43 -8.11
CA LEU A 315 -19.55 13.84 -6.72
C LEU A 315 -20.04 12.71 -5.79
N SER A 316 -19.15 12.27 -4.92
CA SER A 316 -19.42 11.29 -3.87
C SER A 316 -18.79 11.77 -2.56
N LEU A 317 -19.22 11.19 -1.44
CA LEU A 317 -18.67 11.49 -0.12
C LEU A 317 -18.16 10.20 0.49
N THR A 318 -16.84 10.08 0.61
CA THR A 318 -16.17 8.96 1.27
C THR A 318 -15.86 9.34 2.71
N SER A 319 -16.33 8.56 3.68
CA SER A 319 -16.07 8.82 5.10
C SER A 319 -14.57 8.81 5.41
N ILE A 320 -14.12 9.74 6.25
CA ILE A 320 -12.75 9.83 6.76
C ILE A 320 -12.74 9.91 8.28
N ASN A 321 -11.66 9.44 8.89
CA ASN A 321 -11.52 9.46 10.34
C ASN A 321 -11.40 10.91 10.87
N ALA A 322 -12.35 11.32 11.71
CA ALA A 322 -12.41 12.62 12.36
C ALA A 322 -12.02 12.57 13.85
N ALA A 323 -11.48 11.45 14.36
CA ALA A 323 -11.20 11.26 15.79
C ALA A 323 -10.24 12.32 16.38
N SER A 324 -9.40 12.95 15.57
CA SER A 324 -8.54 14.06 16.01
C SER A 324 -9.32 15.31 16.44
N LEU A 325 -10.59 15.43 16.03
CA LEU A 325 -11.48 16.52 16.43
C LEU A 325 -12.21 16.25 17.75
N GLU A 326 -12.14 15.03 18.27
CA GLU A 326 -12.84 14.62 19.49
C GLU A 326 -12.46 15.46 20.72
N PRO A 327 -11.18 15.82 20.96
CA PRO A 327 -10.83 16.71 22.08
C PRO A 327 -11.47 18.10 21.97
N ALA A 328 -11.55 18.66 20.75
CA ALA A 328 -12.17 19.96 20.51
C ALA A 328 -13.69 19.92 20.70
N ARG A 329 -14.35 18.86 20.19
CA ARG A 329 -15.77 18.60 20.41
C ARG A 329 -16.09 18.43 21.89
N ALA A 330 -15.31 17.61 22.60
CA ALA A 330 -15.50 17.40 24.03
C ALA A 330 -15.37 18.72 24.81
N THR A 331 -14.37 19.54 24.47
CA THR A 331 -14.18 20.88 25.06
C THR A 331 -15.36 21.80 24.77
N TRP A 332 -15.90 21.78 23.54
CA TRP A 332 -17.10 22.54 23.21
C TRP A 332 -18.29 22.13 24.08
N ASN A 333 -18.49 20.83 24.34
CA ASN A 333 -19.56 20.34 25.20
C ASN A 333 -19.33 20.65 26.70
N LEU A 334 -18.12 21.04 27.10
CA LEU A 334 -17.85 21.52 28.45
C LEU A 334 -18.27 23.00 28.55
N GLY A 335 -19.48 23.26 29.05
CA GLY A 335 -19.90 24.65 29.24
C GLY A 335 -21.37 24.88 29.59
N SER A 336 -22.22 23.84 29.55
CA SER A 336 -23.60 23.99 30.00
C SER A 336 -23.63 24.43 31.47
N ASN A 337 -24.41 25.46 31.75
CA ASN A 337 -24.54 26.06 33.09
C ASN A 337 -26.01 26.05 33.53
N SER A 338 -26.32 26.65 34.69
CA SER A 338 -27.65 26.57 35.32
C SER A 338 -28.78 27.32 34.59
N GLY A 339 -28.59 27.75 33.34
CA GLY A 339 -29.65 28.35 32.52
C GLY A 339 -29.43 28.26 31.01
N ALA A 340 -28.34 27.64 30.53
CA ALA A 340 -28.10 27.34 29.12
C ALA A 340 -27.35 26.03 28.93
N TRP A 341 -27.70 25.32 27.86
CA TRP A 341 -27.09 24.05 27.48
C TRP A 341 -26.80 24.02 26.00
N HIS A 342 -25.92 23.09 25.64
CA HIS A 342 -25.54 22.84 24.27
C HIS A 342 -24.81 21.50 24.21
N GLY A 343 -24.76 20.94 23.02
CA GLY A 343 -24.02 19.71 22.79
C GLY A 343 -23.78 19.49 21.31
N LEU A 344 -22.64 18.90 21.00
CA LEU A 344 -22.33 18.33 19.71
C LEU A 344 -22.22 16.81 19.82
N SER A 345 -22.85 16.13 18.88
CA SER A 345 -22.61 14.72 18.56
C SER A 345 -21.20 14.52 17.99
N PRO A 346 -20.66 13.28 17.99
CA PRO A 346 -19.39 12.99 17.34
C PRO A 346 -19.33 13.56 15.92
N ILE A 347 -18.28 14.34 15.64
CA ILE A 347 -18.13 15.02 14.35
C ILE A 347 -17.85 13.96 13.28
N THR A 348 -18.61 14.03 12.19
CA THR A 348 -18.35 13.19 11.02
C THR A 348 -17.62 13.99 9.95
N ALA A 349 -16.78 13.31 9.18
CA ALA A 349 -16.05 13.94 8.09
C ALA A 349 -16.04 13.03 6.86
N PHE A 350 -16.03 13.68 5.70
CA PHE A 350 -15.99 13.03 4.40
C PHE A 350 -14.94 13.70 3.51
N ARG A 351 -14.69 13.06 2.37
CA ARG A 351 -13.85 13.56 1.31
C ARG A 351 -14.56 13.47 -0.04
N THR A 352 -14.42 14.52 -0.85
CA THR A 352 -14.89 14.54 -2.24
C THR A 352 -13.84 13.92 -3.18
N PRO A 353 -14.24 13.46 -4.39
CA PRO A 353 -13.31 12.86 -5.36
C PRO A 353 -12.12 13.77 -5.68
N SER A 354 -10.97 13.16 -5.94
CA SER A 354 -9.76 13.88 -6.36
C SER A 354 -9.88 14.50 -7.74
N CYS A 355 -10.52 13.78 -8.67
CA CYS A 355 -10.91 14.31 -9.97
C CYS A 355 -12.45 14.27 -10.12
N PRO A 356 -13.18 15.30 -9.67
CA PRO A 356 -14.61 15.36 -9.84
C PRO A 356 -14.98 15.76 -11.29
N ALA A 357 -16.02 15.15 -11.85
CA ALA A 357 -16.53 15.41 -13.20
C ALA A 357 -17.01 16.87 -13.40
N SER A 358 -17.34 17.53 -12.30
CA SER A 358 -17.63 18.96 -12.23
C SER A 358 -17.13 19.52 -10.89
N PRO A 359 -16.70 20.79 -10.82
CA PRO A 359 -16.29 21.41 -9.55
C PRO A 359 -17.36 21.22 -8.46
N PRO A 360 -17.04 20.60 -7.31
CA PRO A 360 -18.00 20.41 -6.25
C PRO A 360 -18.43 21.75 -5.66
N THR A 361 -19.72 21.91 -5.44
CA THR A 361 -20.32 23.06 -4.75
C THR A 361 -20.84 22.63 -3.38
N ILE A 362 -20.94 23.57 -2.43
CA ILE A 362 -21.57 23.28 -1.14
C ILE A 362 -23.01 22.77 -1.29
N GLN A 363 -23.76 23.23 -2.29
CA GLN A 363 -25.10 22.71 -2.58
C GLN A 363 -25.06 21.22 -2.95
N GLY A 364 -24.14 20.83 -3.85
CA GLY A 364 -23.96 19.42 -4.21
C GLY A 364 -23.48 18.56 -3.05
N VAL A 365 -22.58 19.10 -2.21
CA VAL A 365 -22.10 18.43 -0.99
C VAL A 365 -23.24 18.22 -0.01
N VAL A 366 -24.02 19.25 0.31
CA VAL A 366 -25.16 19.16 1.23
C VAL A 366 -26.21 18.17 0.71
N ALA A 367 -26.51 18.17 -0.59
CA ALA A 367 -27.39 17.19 -1.18
C ALA A 367 -26.87 15.75 -0.98
N LYS A 368 -25.55 15.52 -1.12
CA LYS A 368 -24.94 14.21 -0.87
C LYS A 368 -24.93 13.81 0.59
N VAL A 369 -24.77 14.74 1.52
CA VAL A 369 -24.93 14.45 2.96
C VAL A 369 -26.39 14.07 3.26
N ALA A 370 -27.35 14.81 2.70
CA ALA A 370 -28.78 14.54 2.87
C ALA A 370 -29.22 13.17 2.30
N GLU A 371 -28.59 12.71 1.21
CA GLU A 371 -28.79 11.35 0.69
C GLU A 371 -28.31 10.25 1.66
N GLN A 372 -27.29 10.54 2.49
CA GLN A 372 -26.68 9.56 3.40
C GLN A 372 -27.31 9.56 4.81
N ASP A 373 -27.97 10.64 5.21
CA ASP A 373 -28.62 10.79 6.52
C ASP A 373 -30.12 11.03 6.36
N GLN A 374 -30.94 10.03 6.70
CA GLN A 374 -32.41 10.12 6.62
C GLN A 374 -33.00 11.17 7.58
N GLY A 375 -32.27 11.59 8.61
CA GLY A 375 -32.65 12.66 9.53
C GLY A 375 -32.25 14.05 9.04
N PHE A 376 -31.69 14.18 7.83
CA PHE A 376 -31.17 15.45 7.36
C PHE A 376 -32.28 16.46 7.05
N PRO A 377 -32.19 17.72 7.55
CA PRO A 377 -33.17 18.74 7.25
C PRO A 377 -33.19 19.05 5.75
N ASP A 378 -34.34 19.43 5.19
CA ASP A 378 -34.37 19.88 3.79
C ASP A 378 -33.31 20.99 3.60
N PRO A 379 -32.35 20.82 2.67
CA PRO A 379 -31.30 21.80 2.40
C PRO A 379 -31.81 23.22 2.17
N ALA A 380 -33.05 23.38 1.69
CA ALA A 380 -33.69 24.68 1.48
C ALA A 380 -33.96 25.47 2.77
N TYR A 381 -34.00 24.81 3.94
CA TYR A 381 -34.21 25.47 5.24
C TYR A 381 -32.93 25.98 5.91
N GLY A 382 -31.75 25.62 5.39
CA GLY A 382 -30.50 26.18 5.89
C GLY A 382 -30.02 27.38 5.08
N THR A 383 -28.99 28.04 5.61
CA THR A 383 -28.35 29.21 5.01
C THR A 383 -26.97 28.83 4.49
N TYR A 384 -26.74 29.04 3.19
CA TYR A 384 -25.42 28.93 2.59
C TYR A 384 -24.59 30.17 2.90
N THR A 385 -23.37 29.97 3.35
CA THR A 385 -22.46 31.04 3.77
C THR A 385 -21.01 30.68 3.48
N ASN A 386 -20.11 31.61 3.77
CA ASN A 386 -18.67 31.43 3.66
C ASN A 386 -18.00 31.63 5.04
N ARG A 387 -16.67 31.66 5.08
CA ARG A 387 -15.90 31.86 6.31
C ARG A 387 -16.35 33.09 7.13
N ALA A 388 -16.69 34.20 6.49
CA ALA A 388 -17.12 35.42 7.20
C ALA A 388 -18.45 35.21 7.92
N GLY A 389 -19.46 34.66 7.25
CA GLY A 389 -20.75 34.39 7.89
C GLY A 389 -20.68 33.20 8.86
N LEU A 390 -19.81 32.22 8.62
CA LEU A 390 -19.55 31.13 9.56
C LEU A 390 -19.06 31.68 10.91
N SER A 391 -18.10 32.61 10.87
CA SER A 391 -17.55 33.26 12.07
C SER A 391 -18.52 34.16 12.82
N GLN A 392 -19.72 34.39 12.28
CA GLN A 392 -20.81 35.13 12.92
C GLN A 392 -21.91 34.21 13.46
N SER A 393 -21.83 32.90 13.19
CA SER A 393 -22.85 31.93 13.63
C SER A 393 -22.71 31.60 15.12
N ILE A 394 -23.82 31.25 15.76
CA ILE A 394 -23.82 30.83 17.18
C ILE A 394 -22.90 29.62 17.41
N LEU A 395 -22.76 28.72 16.43
CA LEU A 395 -21.92 27.53 16.58
C LEU A 395 -20.42 27.83 16.57
N PHE A 396 -19.98 28.88 15.86
CA PHE A 396 -18.56 29.15 15.63
C PHE A 396 -18.09 30.54 16.12
N THR A 397 -18.95 31.26 16.83
CA THR A 397 -18.57 32.46 17.58
C THR A 397 -18.17 32.08 19.00
N ASN A 398 -17.26 32.84 19.60
CA ASN A 398 -17.12 32.81 21.05
C ASN A 398 -18.33 33.53 21.66
N ASN A 399 -19.14 32.81 22.43
CA ASN A 399 -20.37 33.33 22.99
C ASN A 399 -20.70 32.65 24.33
N TYR A 400 -21.91 32.89 24.82
CA TYR A 400 -22.38 32.37 26.10
C TYR A 400 -22.42 30.83 26.18
N TYR A 401 -22.53 30.13 25.05
CA TYR A 401 -22.53 28.67 24.98
C TYR A 401 -21.11 28.09 24.93
N GLY A 402 -20.12 28.79 24.38
CA GLY A 402 -18.74 28.31 24.42
C GLY A 402 -17.80 29.03 23.46
N ASP A 403 -16.58 28.50 23.37
CA ASP A 403 -15.55 29.00 22.44
C ASP A 403 -15.64 28.35 21.06
N GLY A 404 -16.53 28.89 20.22
CA GLY A 404 -16.81 28.33 18.89
C GLY A 404 -15.68 28.62 17.92
N ALA A 405 -14.89 29.65 18.23
CA ALA A 405 -13.71 30.01 17.47
C ALA A 405 -12.61 28.96 17.64
N ALA A 406 -12.40 28.44 18.87
CA ALA A 406 -11.47 27.34 19.10
C ALA A 406 -11.90 26.05 18.39
N LEU A 407 -13.20 25.74 18.36
CA LEU A 407 -13.73 24.60 17.60
C LEU A 407 -13.46 24.76 16.09
N LEU A 408 -13.77 25.93 15.52
CA LEU A 408 -13.50 26.22 14.11
C LEU A 408 -12.00 26.14 13.79
N GLN A 409 -11.13 26.61 14.69
CA GLN A 409 -9.68 26.51 14.52
C GLN A 409 -9.20 25.05 14.49
N ALA A 410 -9.76 24.18 15.34
CA ALA A 410 -9.44 22.75 15.31
C ALA A 410 -9.90 22.09 14.01
N ILE A 411 -11.08 22.48 13.49
CA ILE A 411 -11.59 22.02 12.20
C ILE A 411 -10.71 22.53 11.06
N ASP A 412 -10.26 23.78 11.10
CA ASP A 412 -9.33 24.33 10.12
C ASP A 412 -8.00 23.57 10.12
N ALA A 413 -7.44 23.28 11.30
CA ALA A 413 -6.22 22.48 11.42
C ALA A 413 -6.40 21.06 10.85
N PHE A 414 -7.55 20.44 11.10
CA PHE A 414 -7.90 19.15 10.52
C PHE A 414 -8.08 19.25 8.99
N ALA A 415 -8.75 20.29 8.51
CA ALA A 415 -9.12 20.45 7.12
C ALA A 415 -8.02 21.09 6.26
N GLY A 416 -6.94 21.59 6.83
CA GLY A 416 -5.87 22.30 6.12
C GLY A 416 -6.12 23.81 5.93
N GLY A 417 -7.18 24.35 6.53
CA GLY A 417 -7.53 25.78 6.48
C GLY A 417 -7.96 26.30 5.10
N GLY A 418 -7.86 27.61 4.91
CA GLY A 418 -8.17 28.28 3.63
C GLY A 418 -9.66 28.64 3.44
N ASP A 419 -10.09 28.70 2.19
CA ASP A 419 -11.48 29.04 1.85
C ASP A 419 -12.46 27.96 2.31
N ILE A 420 -13.60 28.39 2.82
CA ILE A 420 -14.69 27.52 3.29
C ILE A 420 -15.98 27.94 2.59
N GLN A 421 -16.71 26.95 2.11
CA GLN A 421 -18.14 27.07 1.80
C GLN A 421 -18.92 26.31 2.88
N ALA A 422 -19.97 26.91 3.43
CA ALA A 422 -20.69 26.33 4.54
C ALA A 422 -22.21 26.38 4.33
N TRP A 423 -22.91 25.48 4.98
CA TRP A 423 -24.36 25.48 5.13
C TRP A 423 -24.69 25.33 6.61
N LEU A 424 -25.54 26.21 7.12
CA LEU A 424 -25.94 26.27 8.52
C LEU A 424 -27.44 26.11 8.63
N TYR A 425 -27.88 25.26 9.55
CA TYR A 425 -29.28 25.06 9.87
C TYR A 425 -29.50 25.23 11.36
N THR A 426 -30.62 25.87 11.69
CA THR A 426 -31.08 26.02 13.06
C THR A 426 -32.60 25.99 13.07
N ALA A 427 -33.18 25.14 13.91
CA ALA A 427 -34.63 25.09 14.08
C ALA A 427 -34.99 24.93 15.55
N GLY A 428 -36.03 25.65 15.98
CA GLY A 428 -36.55 25.52 17.34
C GLY A 428 -37.24 24.16 17.53
N VAL A 429 -36.95 23.53 18.65
CA VAL A 429 -37.51 22.24 19.06
C VAL A 429 -38.44 22.46 20.24
N PRO A 430 -39.64 21.87 20.26
CA PRO A 430 -40.54 22.02 21.41
C PRO A 430 -39.92 21.47 22.69
N CYS A 431 -39.83 22.29 23.73
CA CYS A 431 -39.39 21.85 25.05
C CYS A 431 -40.18 22.56 26.17
N PRO A 432 -40.53 21.89 27.29
CA PRO A 432 -41.33 22.50 28.36
C PRO A 432 -40.52 23.52 29.17
N ASN A 433 -40.98 24.77 29.21
CA ASN A 433 -40.37 25.90 29.96
C ASN A 433 -38.92 26.24 29.53
N CYS A 434 -38.60 26.01 28.27
CA CYS A 434 -37.31 26.32 27.70
C CYS A 434 -37.40 26.71 26.22
N HIS A 435 -36.27 27.19 25.70
CA HIS A 435 -36.01 27.34 24.28
C HIS A 435 -34.87 26.41 23.90
N GLU A 436 -35.13 25.42 23.04
CA GLU A 436 -34.12 24.55 22.47
C GLU A 436 -34.09 24.69 20.95
N PHE A 437 -32.88 24.61 20.38
CA PHE A 437 -32.65 24.71 18.96
C PHE A 437 -31.71 23.60 18.51
N ASP A 438 -32.18 22.77 17.58
CA ASP A 438 -31.31 21.88 16.83
C ASP A 438 -30.43 22.72 15.92
N THR A 439 -29.14 22.38 15.86
CA THR A 439 -28.17 23.04 15.00
C THR A 439 -27.40 22.02 14.19
N ARG A 440 -27.20 22.33 12.91
CA ARG A 440 -26.41 21.51 12.00
C ARG A 440 -25.55 22.40 11.13
N ALA A 441 -24.31 21.97 10.90
CA ALA A 441 -23.39 22.66 10.00
C ALA A 441 -22.71 21.66 9.06
N VAL A 442 -22.68 21.99 7.77
CA VAL A 442 -21.89 21.29 6.76
C VAL A 442 -20.84 22.25 6.25
N LEU A 443 -19.57 21.92 6.44
CA LEU A 443 -18.43 22.73 6.04
C LEU A 443 -17.67 22.02 4.93
N TYR A 444 -17.50 22.68 3.78
CA TYR A 444 -16.71 22.18 2.66
C TYR A 444 -15.46 23.04 2.47
N TYR A 445 -14.30 22.37 2.46
CA TYR A 445 -12.98 22.94 2.23
C TYR A 445 -12.50 22.53 0.82
N PRO A 446 -12.65 23.39 -0.20
CA PRO A 446 -12.37 22.99 -1.58
C PRO A 446 -10.92 22.60 -1.83
N ALA A 447 -9.97 23.30 -1.20
CA ALA A 447 -8.54 23.08 -1.38
C ALA A 447 -8.09 21.69 -0.89
N SER A 448 -8.64 21.22 0.23
CA SER A 448 -8.30 19.92 0.81
C SER A 448 -9.31 18.82 0.49
N ARG A 449 -10.41 19.17 -0.22
CA ARG A 449 -11.52 18.28 -0.58
C ARG A 449 -12.23 17.66 0.62
N LYS A 450 -12.13 18.28 1.80
CA LYS A 450 -12.72 17.76 3.03
C LYS A 450 -14.08 18.37 3.29
N VAL A 451 -15.00 17.54 3.77
CA VAL A 451 -16.33 17.92 4.24
C VAL A 451 -16.40 17.56 5.72
N VAL A 452 -16.87 18.47 6.55
CA VAL A 452 -17.06 18.25 7.99
C VAL A 452 -18.52 18.52 8.32
N VAL A 453 -19.17 17.58 8.99
CA VAL A 453 -20.58 17.67 9.37
C VAL A 453 -20.67 17.68 10.89
N LEU A 454 -21.35 18.69 11.41
CA LEU A 454 -21.59 18.90 12.83
C LEU A 454 -23.08 18.83 13.10
N ASP A 455 -23.43 18.04 14.11
CA ASP A 455 -24.79 17.84 14.59
C ASP A 455 -24.85 18.15 16.07
N GLY A 456 -25.79 19.00 16.47
CA GLY A 456 -25.93 19.35 17.85
C GLY A 456 -27.17 20.15 18.17
N TYR A 457 -27.15 20.76 19.33
CA TYR A 457 -28.23 21.57 19.85
C TYR A 457 -27.69 22.65 20.79
N TYR A 458 -28.48 23.68 21.03
CA TYR A 458 -28.29 24.63 22.11
C TYR A 458 -29.64 25.13 22.64
N GLY A 459 -29.68 25.58 23.88
CA GLY A 459 -30.91 26.06 24.49
C GLY A 459 -30.70 26.82 25.79
N TYR A 460 -31.77 27.42 26.29
CA TYR A 460 -31.82 28.19 27.52
C TYR A 460 -33.21 28.16 28.16
N ASP A 461 -33.29 28.41 29.47
CA ASP A 461 -34.57 28.45 30.20
C ASP A 461 -35.41 29.69 29.83
N SER A 462 -36.75 29.56 29.81
CA SER A 462 -37.69 30.64 29.47
C SER A 462 -37.90 31.69 30.55
#